data_AF-A0A017SXV0-F1
#
_entry.id   AF-A0A017SXV0-F1
#
_cell.length_a   1.000
_cell.length_b   1.000
_cell.length_c   1.000
_cell.angle_alpha   90.00
_cell.angle_beta   90.00
_cell.angle_gamma   90.00
#
_symmetry.space_group_name_H-M   'P 1'
#
loop_
_entity.id
_entity.type
_entity.pdbx_description
1 polymer ?
#
loop_
_entity_poly.entity_id
_entity_poly.type
_entity_poly.pdbx_seq_one_letter_code
_entity_poly.pdbx_strand_id
1 'polypeptide(L)'
;METASRVVTAETRDHRRVRAKLTVHFRDAQTQADADDAADRCAHLAELLFHEVPGHEHLLGNEQSISATLTTRLPAGLPALRSLDIAALHVLGELGGNTRRRASTLPPPGAAGDIRLPATTPPPSSVTPYSPTATYATPGPPLVSTGRPSSTILPGSMPPASMAPASIPPSIIPPSIIPPGTIPPSALPSAIPPSALPPVSSVLPPGSVPGPPSSVSHRGGPGSVSQRRRSISSSLRNVTASIVPPRGASLAEIGVALSPLLRDATTRLLLGFLRIHDLVTIRRIPLDERATELLAQLLPVSEAPAGEFEASRAQEIARWNGLLGQPVMESLRAEAATLAALLARTALAQVGLMPRLAEEILESLCNAAFPAAEGRIGAAAAVAIATEQELTSDAAHSMARILGYTEVEPLEAALSPLLTSVSDDATLIGQMAKLSLGISV
;
A
#
# COMPACT_ATOMS: atom_id res chain seq x y z
N MET A 1 22.22 -31.81 0.99
CA MET A 1 21.56 -30.50 1.19
C MET A 1 21.79 -29.66 -0.05
N GLU A 2 20.71 -29.25 -0.72
CA GLU A 2 20.79 -28.32 -1.87
C GLU A 2 20.70 -26.86 -1.45
N THR A 3 20.20 -26.61 -0.23
CA THR A 3 20.04 -25.27 0.34
C THR A 3 20.35 -25.27 1.83
N ALA A 4 20.79 -24.13 2.34
CA ALA A 4 20.96 -23.86 3.77
C ALA A 4 20.57 -22.40 4.06
N SER A 5 19.96 -22.13 5.21
CA SER A 5 19.56 -20.78 5.61
C SER A 5 20.10 -20.40 6.99
N ARG A 6 20.42 -19.11 7.15
CA ARG A 6 20.82 -18.49 8.42
C ARG A 6 20.11 -17.17 8.64
N VAL A 7 19.85 -16.85 9.91
CA VAL A 7 19.39 -15.53 10.31
C VAL A 7 20.61 -14.71 10.68
N VAL A 8 20.82 -13.61 9.98
CA VAL A 8 21.92 -12.68 10.24
C VAL A 8 21.36 -11.51 11.03
N THR A 9 21.99 -11.17 12.15
CA THR A 9 21.66 -9.98 12.93
C THR A 9 22.94 -9.19 13.13
N ALA A 10 22.96 -7.92 12.72
CA ALA A 10 24.14 -7.07 12.82
C ALA A 10 23.76 -5.67 13.30
N GLU A 11 24.73 -4.96 13.85
CA GLU A 11 24.62 -3.53 14.12
C GLU A 11 25.28 -2.75 12.97
N THR A 12 24.55 -1.79 12.43
CA THR A 12 25.02 -0.87 11.38
C THR A 12 25.85 0.27 12.00
N ARG A 13 26.53 1.09 11.18
CA ARG A 13 27.35 2.21 11.69
C ARG A 13 26.56 3.28 12.42
N ASP A 14 25.28 3.44 12.11
CA ASP A 14 24.38 4.35 12.82
C ASP A 14 23.72 3.69 14.06
N HIS A 15 24.33 2.61 14.57
CA HIS A 15 23.91 1.89 15.78
C HIS A 15 22.52 1.26 15.71
N ARG A 16 21.98 1.06 14.51
CA ARG A 16 20.72 0.34 14.31
C ARG A 16 20.98 -1.13 14.15
N ARG A 17 20.24 -1.96 14.90
CA ARG A 17 20.28 -3.42 14.71
C ARG A 17 19.40 -3.79 13.54
N VAL A 18 19.95 -4.52 12.57
CA VAL A 18 19.22 -5.06 11.42
C VAL A 18 19.18 -6.57 11.50
N ARG A 19 18.10 -7.18 11.01
CA ARG A 19 17.92 -8.63 10.91
C ARG A 19 17.57 -9.01 9.49
N ALA A 20 18.21 -10.03 8.97
CA ALA A 20 17.97 -10.57 7.64
C ALA A 20 17.94 -12.11 7.65
N LYS A 21 17.31 -12.72 6.66
CA LYS A 21 17.42 -14.14 6.36
C LYS A 21 18.31 -14.33 5.14
N LEU A 22 19.45 -14.99 5.33
CA LEU A 22 20.37 -15.39 4.28
C LEU A 22 20.07 -16.83 3.86
N THR A 23 19.96 -17.08 2.56
CA THR A 23 19.78 -18.42 1.99
C THR A 23 20.87 -18.69 0.95
N VAL A 24 21.56 -19.80 1.13
CA VAL A 24 22.62 -20.27 0.24
C VAL A 24 22.07 -21.42 -0.59
N HIS A 25 22.18 -21.32 -1.91
CA HIS A 25 21.83 -22.37 -2.84
C HIS A 25 23.10 -22.98 -3.41
N PHE A 26 23.32 -24.28 -3.20
CA PHE A 26 24.50 -24.97 -3.70
C PHE A 26 24.30 -25.41 -5.15
N ARG A 27 25.39 -25.47 -5.92
CA ARG A 27 25.36 -26.02 -7.28
C ARG A 27 25.08 -27.52 -7.23
N ASP A 28 25.81 -28.21 -6.37
CA ASP A 28 25.74 -29.66 -6.14
C ASP A 28 25.32 -29.95 -4.70
N ALA A 29 24.67 -31.10 -4.47
CA ALA A 29 24.23 -31.49 -3.14
C ALA A 29 25.43 -31.66 -2.18
N GLN A 30 25.38 -30.96 -1.05
CA GLN A 30 26.43 -31.00 -0.01
C GLN A 30 26.05 -31.92 1.15
N THR A 31 27.03 -32.35 1.94
CA THR A 31 26.72 -32.93 3.25
C THR A 31 26.08 -31.86 4.14
N GLN A 32 25.33 -32.26 5.17
CA GLN A 32 24.72 -31.29 6.07
C GLN A 32 25.78 -30.44 6.78
N ALA A 33 26.87 -31.06 7.24
CA ALA A 33 27.96 -30.36 7.91
C ALA A 33 28.62 -29.30 7.01
N ASP A 34 28.93 -29.64 5.75
CA ASP A 34 29.55 -28.70 4.81
C ASP A 34 28.60 -27.56 4.43
N ALA A 35 27.30 -27.85 4.28
CA ALA A 35 26.28 -26.85 3.98
C ALA A 35 26.09 -25.86 5.14
N ASP A 36 26.09 -26.36 6.37
CA ASP A 36 25.98 -25.55 7.58
C ASP A 36 27.22 -24.66 7.76
N ASP A 37 28.43 -25.22 7.65
CA ASP A 37 29.68 -24.45 7.70
C ASP A 37 29.73 -23.34 6.64
N ALA A 38 29.34 -23.66 5.40
CA ALA A 38 29.28 -22.69 4.32
C ALA A 38 28.27 -21.56 4.61
N ALA A 39 27.10 -21.89 5.15
CA ALA A 39 26.07 -20.91 5.49
C ALA A 39 26.49 -20.01 6.65
N ASP A 40 27.20 -20.55 7.65
CA ASP A 40 27.74 -19.79 8.79
C ASP A 40 28.84 -18.82 8.34
N ARG A 41 29.74 -19.24 7.44
CA ARG A 41 30.75 -18.35 6.84
C ARG A 41 30.12 -17.24 6.01
N CYS A 42 29.09 -17.54 5.23
CA CYS A 42 28.35 -16.52 4.47
C CYS A 42 27.60 -15.55 5.39
N ALA A 43 27.00 -16.05 6.48
CA ALA A 43 26.32 -15.23 7.48
C ALA A 43 27.28 -14.25 8.16
N HIS A 44 28.48 -14.72 8.54
CA HIS A 44 29.51 -13.86 9.12
C HIS A 44 29.98 -12.77 8.14
N LEU A 45 30.17 -13.10 6.86
CA LEU A 45 30.51 -12.10 5.85
C LEU A 45 29.39 -11.06 5.65
N ALA A 46 28.13 -11.50 5.71
CA ALA A 46 26.98 -10.60 5.62
C ALA A 46 26.93 -9.62 6.81
N GLU A 47 27.24 -10.10 8.01
CA GLU A 47 27.35 -9.27 9.21
C GLU A 47 28.44 -8.19 9.04
N LEU A 48 29.62 -8.56 8.53
CA LEU A 48 30.70 -7.61 8.25
C LEU A 48 30.27 -6.54 7.22
N LEU A 49 29.58 -6.95 6.15
CA LEU A 49 29.06 -6.02 5.16
C LEU A 49 28.02 -5.07 5.74
N PHE A 50 27.10 -5.55 6.59
CA PHE A 50 26.14 -4.69 7.27
C PHE A 50 26.82 -3.63 8.14
N HIS A 51 27.98 -3.96 8.74
CA HIS A 51 28.78 -3.04 9.53
C HIS A 51 29.61 -2.04 8.69
N GLU A 52 29.87 -2.34 7.42
CA GLU A 52 30.55 -1.40 6.50
C GLU A 52 29.62 -0.29 6.00
N VAL A 53 28.32 -0.54 5.97
CA VAL A 53 27.34 0.38 5.40
C VAL A 53 27.11 1.59 6.33
N PRO A 54 27.10 2.84 5.80
CA PRO A 54 27.01 4.06 6.61
C PRO A 54 25.77 4.16 7.49
N GLY A 55 24.65 3.61 7.03
CA GLY A 55 23.37 3.66 7.73
C GLY A 55 22.42 2.56 7.26
N HIS A 56 21.49 2.15 8.12
CA HIS A 56 20.51 1.11 7.80
C HIS A 56 19.63 1.41 6.57
N GLU A 57 19.40 2.68 6.25
CA GLU A 57 18.66 3.13 5.06
C GLU A 57 19.30 2.70 3.74
N HIS A 58 20.61 2.48 3.74
CA HIS A 58 21.34 1.97 2.57
C HIS A 58 21.25 0.45 2.45
N LEU A 59 20.81 -0.26 3.49
CA LEU A 59 20.57 -1.69 3.44
C LEU A 59 19.16 -2.00 2.94
N LEU A 60 18.15 -1.30 3.47
CA LEU A 60 16.73 -1.57 3.20
C LEU A 60 16.39 -1.33 1.72
N GLY A 61 15.87 -2.37 1.04
CA GLY A 61 15.53 -2.29 -0.38
C GLY A 61 16.73 -2.46 -1.34
N ASN A 62 17.93 -2.68 -0.81
CA ASN A 62 19.16 -2.94 -1.58
C ASN A 62 19.66 -4.39 -1.43
N GLU A 63 18.78 -5.33 -1.06
CA GLU A 63 19.14 -6.72 -0.75
C GLU A 63 19.86 -7.40 -1.91
N GLN A 64 19.44 -7.14 -3.15
CA GLN A 64 20.07 -7.72 -4.35
C GLN A 64 21.50 -7.21 -4.56
N SER A 65 21.75 -5.93 -4.28
CA SER A 65 23.10 -5.34 -4.36
C SER A 65 24.03 -5.92 -3.29
N ILE A 66 23.50 -6.15 -2.09
CA ILE A 66 24.24 -6.79 -1.00
C ILE A 66 24.53 -8.26 -1.35
N SER A 67 23.56 -9.01 -1.87
CA SER A 67 23.77 -10.38 -2.38
C SER A 67 24.87 -10.44 -3.45
N ALA A 68 24.88 -9.49 -4.39
CA ALA A 68 25.93 -9.40 -5.41
C ALA A 68 27.30 -9.13 -4.78
N THR A 69 27.38 -8.20 -3.83
CA THR A 69 28.62 -7.87 -3.09
C THR A 69 29.12 -9.04 -2.24
N LEU A 70 28.20 -9.79 -1.60
CA LEU A 70 28.53 -11.02 -0.89
C LEU A 70 29.17 -12.05 -1.82
N THR A 71 28.57 -12.23 -2.99
CA THR A 71 29.02 -13.20 -3.99
C THR A 71 30.45 -12.88 -4.46
N THR A 72 30.80 -11.61 -4.63
CA THR A 72 32.16 -11.20 -5.04
C THR A 72 33.19 -11.31 -3.92
N ARG A 73 32.76 -11.29 -2.66
CA ARG A 73 33.62 -11.39 -1.46
C ARG A 73 33.62 -12.77 -0.81
N LEU A 74 33.01 -13.78 -1.44
CA LEU A 74 32.93 -15.13 -0.88
C LEU A 74 34.34 -15.64 -0.56
N PRO A 75 34.55 -16.18 0.65
CA PRO A 75 35.86 -16.66 1.02
C PRO A 75 36.21 -17.93 0.23
N ALA A 76 37.50 -18.09 -0.08
CA ALA A 76 37.98 -19.25 -0.81
C ALA A 76 37.66 -20.56 -0.07
N GLY A 77 37.53 -21.65 -0.85
CA GLY A 77 37.27 -22.99 -0.31
C GLY A 77 35.83 -23.27 0.11
N LEU A 78 34.88 -22.39 -0.20
CA LEU A 78 33.45 -22.73 -0.10
C LEU A 78 33.04 -23.68 -1.23
N PRO A 79 32.05 -24.56 -1.01
CA PRO A 79 31.41 -25.31 -2.08
C PRO A 79 30.87 -24.38 -3.17
N ALA A 80 30.80 -24.87 -4.42
CA ALA A 80 30.30 -24.07 -5.53
C ALA A 80 28.84 -23.65 -5.30
N LEU A 81 28.60 -22.34 -5.27
CA LEU A 81 27.27 -21.79 -5.08
C LEU A 81 26.56 -21.57 -6.42
N ARG A 82 25.25 -21.75 -6.42
CA ARG A 82 24.34 -21.43 -7.53
C ARG A 82 23.81 -20.01 -7.39
N SER A 83 23.34 -19.67 -6.20
CA SER A 83 22.86 -18.33 -5.84
C SER A 83 22.97 -18.11 -4.33
N LEU A 84 22.94 -16.84 -3.94
CA LEU A 84 22.92 -16.40 -2.56
C LEU A 84 21.90 -15.26 -2.43
N ASP A 85 20.89 -15.46 -1.60
CA ASP A 85 19.78 -14.53 -1.45
C ASP A 85 19.67 -14.01 -0.03
N ILE A 86 19.55 -12.68 0.10
CA ILE A 86 19.14 -12.01 1.34
C ILE A 86 17.68 -11.63 1.20
N ALA A 87 16.88 -11.98 2.21
CA ALA A 87 15.47 -11.63 2.28
C ALA A 87 15.10 -11.12 3.69
N ALA A 88 13.93 -10.48 3.77
CA ALA A 88 13.34 -10.01 5.02
C ALA A 88 14.29 -9.13 5.86
N LEU A 89 15.06 -8.27 5.19
CA LEU A 89 15.90 -7.29 5.86
C LEU A 89 15.01 -6.23 6.53
N HIS A 90 15.13 -6.09 7.84
CA HIS A 90 14.39 -5.08 8.60
C HIS A 90 15.22 -4.59 9.79
N VAL A 91 14.92 -3.37 10.24
CA VAL A 91 15.48 -2.82 11.48
C VAL A 91 14.74 -3.45 12.65
N LEU A 92 15.49 -4.02 13.59
CA LEU A 92 14.97 -4.43 14.87
C LEU A 92 14.77 -3.17 15.71
N GLY A 93 13.52 -2.86 16.06
CA GLY A 93 13.21 -1.73 16.93
C GLY A 93 14.05 -1.80 18.21
N GLU A 94 14.59 -0.66 18.64
CA GLU A 94 15.31 -0.54 19.91
C GLU A 94 14.42 -1.02 21.06
N LEU A 95 14.70 -2.22 21.58
CA LEU A 95 14.11 -2.69 22.84
C LEU A 95 14.59 -1.87 24.06
N GLY A 96 15.48 -0.88 23.84
CA GLY A 96 16.15 -0.08 24.86
C GLY A 96 15.61 1.34 24.99
N GLY A 97 14.31 1.47 25.21
CA GLY A 97 13.67 2.77 25.42
C GLY A 97 12.38 2.66 26.21
N ASN A 98 12.38 1.86 27.28
CA ASN A 98 11.35 1.88 28.32
C ASN A 98 11.30 3.28 28.96
N THR A 99 10.72 4.26 28.27
CA THR A 99 10.02 5.36 28.90
C THR A 99 8.82 4.75 29.60
N ARG A 100 9.07 4.44 30.88
CA ARG A 100 8.10 4.18 31.93
C ARG A 100 6.84 5.01 31.65
N ARG A 101 5.81 4.39 31.04
CA ARG A 101 4.47 4.98 30.93
C ARG A 101 3.99 5.21 32.35
N ARG A 102 4.13 6.45 32.82
CA ARG A 102 3.45 6.93 34.01
C ARG A 102 1.96 6.77 33.71
N ALA A 103 1.26 6.01 34.55
CA ALA A 103 -0.19 5.89 34.49
C ALA A 103 -0.80 7.30 34.58
N SER A 104 -1.32 7.80 33.45
CA SER A 104 -2.06 9.05 33.44
C SER A 104 -3.47 8.74 33.96
N THR A 105 -3.72 9.13 35.20
CA THR A 105 -5.03 9.23 35.81
C THR A 105 -5.55 10.64 35.56
N LEU A 106 -6.17 10.89 34.41
CA LEU A 106 -6.95 12.09 34.17
C LEU A 106 -8.27 11.75 33.45
N PRO A 107 -9.41 12.29 33.92
CA PRO A 107 -10.75 12.02 33.37
C PRO A 107 -11.03 12.84 32.10
N PRO A 108 -12.06 12.47 31.31
CA PRO A 108 -12.31 13.09 30.01
C PRO A 108 -12.98 14.46 30.15
N PRO A 109 -12.65 15.45 29.28
CA PRO A 109 -13.49 16.61 29.11
C PRO A 109 -14.53 16.36 28.03
N GLY A 110 -15.80 16.55 28.38
CA GLY A 110 -16.89 16.72 27.43
C GLY A 110 -17.10 18.19 27.06
N ALA A 111 -18.03 18.36 26.11
CA ALA A 111 -18.73 19.57 25.69
C ALA A 111 -18.14 20.39 24.51
N ALA A 112 -18.87 20.25 23.39
CA ALA A 112 -19.47 21.32 22.58
C ALA A 112 -18.56 22.42 21.98
N GLY A 113 -18.54 22.48 20.66
CA GLY A 113 -18.02 23.62 19.89
C GLY A 113 -18.53 23.59 18.45
N ASP A 114 -19.60 24.36 18.20
CA ASP A 114 -20.10 24.78 16.89
C ASP A 114 -19.00 25.47 16.08
N ILE A 115 -18.83 25.08 14.81
CA ILE A 115 -17.98 25.78 13.84
C ILE A 115 -18.86 26.27 12.67
N ARG A 116 -19.10 27.58 12.61
CA ARG A 116 -19.65 28.28 11.43
C ARG A 116 -18.51 28.82 10.56
N LEU A 117 -18.61 28.57 9.26
CA LEU A 117 -17.76 29.07 8.18
C LEU A 117 -18.05 30.54 7.83
N PRO A 118 -17.07 31.31 7.30
CA PRO A 118 -17.30 32.67 6.82
C PRO A 118 -17.84 32.70 5.37
N ALA A 119 -18.79 33.61 5.13
CA ALA A 119 -19.44 33.88 3.85
C ALA A 119 -18.65 34.89 2.99
N THR A 120 -18.61 34.63 1.69
CA THR A 120 -18.02 35.47 0.64
C THR A 120 -19.03 36.50 0.09
N THR A 121 -18.52 37.68 -0.22
CA THR A 121 -19.19 38.88 -0.76
C THR A 121 -19.71 38.72 -2.20
N PRO A 122 -20.81 39.40 -2.60
CA PRO A 122 -21.32 39.39 -3.98
C PRO A 122 -20.74 40.53 -4.85
N PRO A 123 -20.65 40.37 -6.19
CA PRO A 123 -20.22 41.41 -7.12
C PRO A 123 -21.37 42.35 -7.58
N PRO A 124 -21.04 43.55 -8.11
CA PRO A 124 -22.03 44.55 -8.48
C PRO A 124 -22.65 44.33 -9.88
N SER A 125 -23.93 44.64 -9.98
CA SER A 125 -24.71 44.66 -11.23
C SER A 125 -24.41 45.90 -12.07
N SER A 126 -24.20 45.70 -13.37
CA SER A 126 -24.28 46.74 -14.39
C SER A 126 -25.45 46.48 -15.32
N VAL A 127 -26.22 47.55 -15.54
CA VAL A 127 -27.52 47.65 -16.19
C VAL A 127 -27.34 48.10 -17.66
N THR A 128 -28.41 47.91 -18.45
CA THR A 128 -28.86 48.67 -19.66
C THR A 128 -28.79 47.90 -21.02
N PRO A 129 -29.58 48.29 -22.06
CA PRO A 129 -30.91 47.73 -22.32
C PRO A 129 -31.22 47.47 -23.83
N TYR A 130 -32.48 47.11 -24.12
CA TYR A 130 -33.26 47.18 -25.38
C TYR A 130 -33.78 45.86 -26.00
N SER A 131 -35.08 45.92 -26.30
CA SER A 131 -36.00 44.94 -26.91
C SER A 131 -36.34 45.38 -28.37
N PRO A 132 -37.46 45.00 -29.03
CA PRO A 132 -38.18 43.72 -29.18
C PRO A 132 -38.63 43.43 -30.65
N THR A 133 -39.03 42.18 -30.97
CA THR A 133 -40.07 41.87 -32.01
C THR A 133 -40.66 40.46 -31.67
N ALA A 134 -41.89 40.31 -31.13
CA ALA A 134 -43.22 40.22 -31.78
C ALA A 134 -43.30 39.04 -32.79
N THR A 135 -44.27 38.11 -32.88
CA THR A 135 -45.71 37.94 -32.52
C THR A 135 -46.05 36.44 -32.79
N TYR A 136 -46.88 35.70 -32.03
CA TYR A 136 -48.31 35.37 -32.23
C TYR A 136 -48.73 34.35 -31.13
N ALA A 137 -49.71 34.63 -30.27
CA ALA A 137 -51.14 34.21 -30.30
C ALA A 137 -51.35 32.68 -30.05
N THR A 138 -52.24 32.13 -29.21
CA THR A 138 -53.54 32.53 -28.60
C THR A 138 -53.93 31.52 -27.45
N PRO A 139 -55.13 31.51 -26.80
CA PRO A 139 -55.26 31.55 -25.33
C PRO A 139 -55.99 30.34 -24.66
N GLY A 140 -55.94 30.27 -23.32
CA GLY A 140 -56.79 29.38 -22.49
C GLY A 140 -57.03 29.95 -21.08
N PRO A 141 -58.22 29.75 -20.46
CA PRO A 141 -58.82 30.64 -19.44
C PRO A 141 -58.45 30.30 -17.96
N PRO A 142 -58.86 31.14 -16.99
CA PRO A 142 -58.16 31.33 -15.72
C PRO A 142 -58.77 30.58 -14.53
N LEU A 143 -57.96 30.23 -13.53
CA LEU A 143 -58.44 29.88 -12.20
C LEU A 143 -57.60 30.54 -11.09
N VAL A 144 -58.24 31.53 -10.48
CA VAL A 144 -58.36 31.81 -9.03
C VAL A 144 -57.08 31.98 -8.18
N SER A 145 -56.92 33.23 -7.78
CA SER A 145 -56.13 33.81 -6.69
C SER A 145 -56.40 33.19 -5.31
N THR A 146 -55.35 32.89 -4.55
CA THR A 146 -55.36 33.02 -3.09
C THR A 146 -53.99 33.49 -2.61
N GLY A 147 -53.97 34.74 -2.13
CA GLY A 147 -52.80 35.41 -1.59
C GLY A 147 -52.29 34.86 -0.26
N ARG A 148 -51.03 35.16 0.04
CA ARG A 148 -50.41 34.96 1.35
C ARG A 148 -49.52 36.16 1.67
N PRO A 149 -49.68 36.82 2.82
CA PRO A 149 -48.95 38.04 3.14
C PRO A 149 -47.52 37.75 3.61
N SER A 150 -46.58 38.52 3.08
CA SER A 150 -45.21 38.64 3.55
C SER A 150 -45.17 39.45 4.84
N SER A 151 -44.57 38.89 5.89
CA SER A 151 -44.22 39.64 7.10
C SER A 151 -42.74 40.02 7.04
N THR A 152 -42.49 41.31 6.89
CA THR A 152 -41.18 41.96 6.94
C THR A 152 -40.77 42.15 8.39
N ILE A 153 -39.68 41.52 8.83
CA ILE A 153 -39.05 41.80 10.12
C ILE A 153 -37.67 42.42 9.87
N LEU A 154 -37.52 43.67 10.30
CA LEU A 154 -36.27 44.44 10.31
C LEU A 154 -35.36 43.97 11.45
N PRO A 155 -34.03 43.83 11.24
CA PRO A 155 -33.09 43.78 12.35
C PRO A 155 -32.49 45.15 12.63
N GLY A 156 -32.60 45.58 13.90
CA GLY A 156 -31.97 46.78 14.43
C GLY A 156 -30.45 46.65 14.50
N SER A 157 -29.75 47.76 14.27
CA SER A 157 -28.30 47.87 14.39
C SER A 157 -27.92 48.26 15.83
N MET A 158 -26.87 47.62 16.36
CA MET A 158 -26.10 48.11 17.51
C MET A 158 -24.64 48.28 17.09
N PRO A 159 -23.93 49.31 17.57
CA PRO A 159 -22.53 49.55 17.19
C PRO A 159 -21.55 48.70 18.02
N PRO A 160 -20.40 48.29 17.47
CA PRO A 160 -19.38 47.60 18.26
C PRO A 160 -18.49 48.60 19.01
N ALA A 161 -18.24 48.31 20.29
CA ALA A 161 -17.22 48.97 21.10
C ALA A 161 -15.83 48.47 20.70
N SER A 162 -14.92 49.42 20.45
CA SER A 162 -13.50 49.20 20.19
C SER A 162 -12.75 48.90 21.49
N MET A 163 -12.05 47.77 21.56
CA MET A 163 -10.97 47.55 22.53
C MET A 163 -9.74 47.00 21.80
N ALA A 164 -8.62 47.72 21.92
CA ALA A 164 -7.33 47.38 21.36
C ALA A 164 -6.64 46.27 22.19
N PRO A 165 -5.94 45.30 21.56
CA PRO A 165 -5.11 44.35 22.29
C PRO A 165 -3.74 44.97 22.62
N ALA A 166 -3.35 44.85 23.89
CA ALA A 166 -2.02 45.19 24.37
C ALA A 166 -0.98 44.16 23.89
N SER A 167 0.15 44.65 23.41
CA SER A 167 1.33 43.87 23.05
C SER A 167 2.12 43.45 24.29
N ILE A 168 2.46 42.16 24.39
CA ILE A 168 3.41 41.62 25.36
C ILE A 168 4.67 41.19 24.58
N PRO A 169 5.88 41.65 24.96
CA PRO A 169 7.12 41.26 24.28
C PRO A 169 7.60 39.86 24.69
N PRO A 170 8.34 39.15 23.82
CA PRO A 170 8.85 37.82 24.12
C PRO A 170 10.07 37.88 25.06
N SER A 171 10.04 37.05 26.09
CA SER A 171 11.18 36.82 26.99
C SER A 171 12.27 36.00 26.32
N ILE A 172 13.47 36.56 26.26
CA ILE A 172 14.72 35.93 25.83
C ILE A 172 15.23 35.06 26.97
N ILE A 173 15.39 33.75 26.75
CA ILE A 173 16.10 32.83 27.65
C ILE A 173 17.46 32.51 27.00
N PRO A 174 18.60 32.75 27.67
CA PRO A 174 19.92 32.41 27.14
C PRO A 174 20.22 30.91 27.29
N PRO A 175 20.98 30.30 26.36
CA PRO A 175 21.41 28.91 26.47
C PRO A 175 22.55 28.76 27.49
N SER A 176 22.37 27.85 28.45
CA SER A 176 23.39 27.46 29.41
C SER A 176 24.52 26.67 28.73
N ILE A 177 25.74 27.18 28.86
CA ILE A 177 27.00 26.53 28.49
C ILE A 177 27.32 25.47 29.54
N ILE A 178 27.45 24.21 29.13
CA ILE A 178 27.98 23.12 29.96
C ILE A 178 29.45 22.89 29.56
N PRO A 179 30.43 22.95 30.49
CA PRO A 179 31.83 22.69 30.20
C PRO A 179 32.11 21.17 30.04
N PRO A 180 33.04 20.77 29.17
CA PRO A 180 33.42 19.37 29.02
C PRO A 180 34.27 18.90 30.20
N GLY A 181 33.74 17.97 30.98
CA GLY A 181 34.44 17.26 32.04
C GLY A 181 35.32 16.14 31.50
N THR A 182 36.58 16.17 31.91
CA THR A 182 37.64 15.16 31.76
C THR A 182 37.24 13.79 32.31
N ILE A 183 37.35 12.73 31.50
CA ILE A 183 37.25 11.32 31.92
C ILE A 183 38.67 10.72 31.99
N PRO A 184 39.08 10.11 33.12
CA PRO A 184 40.39 9.47 33.25
C PRO A 184 40.42 8.05 32.63
N PRO A 185 41.56 7.57 32.09
CA PRO A 185 41.69 6.20 31.62
C PRO A 185 42.16 5.31 32.77
N SER A 186 41.42 4.23 33.09
CA SER A 186 41.97 3.15 33.91
C SER A 186 41.22 1.83 33.75
N ALA A 187 42.03 0.77 33.71
CA ALA A 187 41.75 -0.63 34.00
C ALA A 187 41.17 -1.53 32.88
N LEU A 188 42.10 -2.03 32.04
CA LEU A 188 42.04 -3.38 31.49
C LEU A 188 42.26 -4.43 32.61
N PRO A 189 41.49 -5.52 32.66
CA PRO A 189 41.94 -6.76 33.26
C PRO A 189 42.21 -7.82 32.18
N SER A 190 43.47 -8.22 32.10
CA SER A 190 43.93 -9.44 31.45
C SER A 190 43.50 -10.69 32.22
N ALA A 191 43.48 -11.82 31.50
CA ALA A 191 43.60 -13.21 31.97
C ALA A 191 42.32 -14.03 32.18
N ILE A 192 42.08 -14.99 31.28
CA ILE A 192 41.43 -16.28 31.56
C ILE A 192 42.20 -17.40 30.82
N PRO A 193 42.52 -18.54 31.47
CA PRO A 193 43.46 -19.58 31.00
C PRO A 193 42.82 -20.69 30.13
N PRO A 194 43.63 -21.57 29.48
CA PRO A 194 43.13 -22.70 28.70
C PRO A 194 42.90 -23.93 29.58
N SER A 195 41.78 -24.60 29.37
CA SER A 195 41.46 -25.95 29.83
C SER A 195 40.37 -26.49 28.90
N ALA A 196 40.19 -27.77 28.60
CA ALA A 196 40.97 -29.00 28.71
C ALA A 196 40.03 -30.02 28.02
N LEU A 197 40.49 -30.69 26.95
CA LEU A 197 39.72 -31.75 26.28
C LEU A 197 39.69 -33.03 27.13
N PRO A 198 38.57 -33.77 27.19
CA PRO A 198 38.61 -35.19 27.49
C PRO A 198 38.44 -36.05 26.22
N PRO A 199 39.15 -37.18 26.10
CA PRO A 199 38.93 -38.19 25.05
C PRO A 199 38.08 -39.34 25.58
N VAL A 200 37.10 -39.85 24.83
CA VAL A 200 36.65 -41.25 25.02
C VAL A 200 36.14 -41.85 23.71
N SER A 201 36.72 -43.00 23.38
CA SER A 201 36.37 -43.91 22.29
C SER A 201 35.33 -44.96 22.72
N SER A 202 34.48 -45.40 21.78
CA SER A 202 33.78 -46.71 21.77
C SER A 202 32.99 -46.81 20.44
N VAL A 203 33.35 -47.58 19.41
CA VAL A 203 33.35 -49.06 19.21
C VAL A 203 31.94 -49.72 19.22
N LEU A 204 31.37 -49.87 17.99
CA LEU A 204 30.58 -50.98 17.36
C LEU A 204 29.29 -51.55 18.03
N PRO A 205 28.26 -52.05 17.29
CA PRO A 205 28.35 -53.09 16.23
C PRO A 205 27.42 -52.95 14.97
N PRO A 206 27.54 -53.85 13.97
CA PRO A 206 26.81 -53.79 12.70
C PRO A 206 25.48 -54.57 12.73
N GLY A 207 24.46 -54.04 12.07
CA GLY A 207 23.15 -54.67 11.89
C GLY A 207 22.67 -54.51 10.46
N SER A 208 22.21 -55.61 9.87
CA SER A 208 22.09 -55.87 8.44
C SER A 208 20.65 -55.73 7.91
N VAL A 209 20.54 -55.31 6.63
CA VAL A 209 19.47 -55.53 5.59
C VAL A 209 18.02 -55.06 5.89
N PRO A 210 17.09 -54.88 4.90
CA PRO A 210 17.13 -55.06 3.42
C PRO A 210 16.55 -53.89 2.56
N GLY A 211 16.84 -53.89 1.24
CA GLY A 211 16.12 -53.09 0.19
C GLY A 211 14.70 -53.65 -0.10
N PRO A 212 14.03 -53.43 -1.26
CA PRO A 212 14.31 -52.70 -2.53
C PRO A 212 13.10 -51.75 -2.90
N PRO A 213 12.73 -51.36 -4.16
CA PRO A 213 13.30 -51.62 -5.48
C PRO A 213 13.49 -50.42 -6.43
N SER A 214 14.27 -50.72 -7.46
CA SER A 214 14.50 -50.00 -8.70
C SER A 214 13.22 -49.66 -9.47
N SER A 215 13.18 -48.44 -10.02
CA SER A 215 12.40 -48.12 -11.20
C SER A 215 13.24 -47.30 -12.18
N VAL A 216 13.64 -47.97 -13.25
CA VAL A 216 14.15 -47.44 -14.51
C VAL A 216 13.01 -46.70 -15.22
N SER A 217 13.23 -45.47 -15.69
CA SER A 217 12.64 -44.97 -16.96
C SER A 217 13.09 -43.55 -17.36
N HIS A 218 13.49 -43.43 -18.63
CA HIS A 218 13.45 -42.29 -19.57
C HIS A 218 14.16 -40.97 -19.21
N ARG A 219 15.30 -40.60 -19.83
CA ARG A 219 15.54 -40.18 -21.23
C ARG A 219 14.75 -38.91 -21.65
N GLY A 220 15.43 -37.77 -21.56
CA GLY A 220 15.49 -36.76 -22.62
C GLY A 220 14.43 -35.65 -22.67
N GLY A 221 14.88 -34.42 -22.42
CA GLY A 221 14.20 -33.20 -22.87
C GLY A 221 14.80 -31.93 -22.23
N PRO A 222 15.33 -30.96 -23.00
CA PRO A 222 15.76 -29.69 -22.45
C PRO A 222 14.52 -28.92 -21.98
N GLY A 223 14.42 -28.70 -20.66
CA GLY A 223 13.35 -27.94 -20.04
C GLY A 223 13.37 -26.50 -20.51
N SER A 224 12.49 -26.17 -21.45
CA SER A 224 12.05 -24.80 -21.69
C SER A 224 11.43 -24.29 -20.38
N VAL A 225 12.17 -23.45 -19.66
CA VAL A 225 11.68 -22.65 -18.54
C VAL A 225 10.76 -21.58 -19.11
N SER A 226 9.60 -22.01 -19.60
CA SER A 226 8.47 -21.13 -19.76
C SER A 226 8.01 -20.81 -18.34
N GLN A 227 8.48 -19.69 -17.80
CA GLN A 227 7.84 -19.05 -16.65
C GLN A 227 6.37 -18.88 -17.02
N ARG A 228 5.58 -19.86 -16.59
CA ARG A 228 4.14 -19.88 -16.69
C ARG A 228 3.71 -18.58 -16.04
N ARG A 229 3.33 -17.58 -16.85
CA ARG A 229 2.66 -16.35 -16.41
C ARG A 229 1.57 -16.82 -15.47
N ARG A 230 1.82 -16.80 -14.16
CA ARG A 230 0.81 -17.14 -13.16
C ARG A 230 -0.18 -16.03 -13.33
N SER A 231 -1.31 -16.32 -13.95
CA SER A 231 -2.41 -15.39 -14.08
C SER A 231 -2.69 -14.87 -12.66
N ILE A 232 -2.38 -13.60 -12.45
CA ILE A 232 -2.45 -12.90 -11.16
C ILE A 232 -3.89 -12.98 -10.60
N SER A 233 -4.85 -13.19 -11.49
CA SER A 233 -6.25 -13.58 -11.27
C SER A 233 -6.47 -14.82 -10.37
N SER A 234 -5.44 -15.62 -10.06
CA SER A 234 -5.58 -16.79 -9.18
C SER A 234 -5.72 -16.45 -7.69
N SER A 235 -5.24 -15.28 -7.22
CA SER A 235 -5.27 -14.97 -5.78
C SER A 235 -6.69 -14.75 -5.25
N LEU A 236 -7.56 -14.11 -6.04
CA LEU A 236 -8.95 -13.88 -5.63
C LEU A 236 -9.82 -15.14 -5.67
N ARG A 237 -9.43 -16.18 -6.43
CA ARG A 237 -10.24 -17.41 -6.53
C ARG A 237 -10.30 -18.21 -5.23
N ASN A 238 -9.32 -18.06 -4.33
CA ASN A 238 -9.37 -18.73 -3.03
C ASN A 238 -10.33 -18.03 -2.06
N VAL A 239 -10.70 -16.77 -2.34
CA VAL A 239 -11.54 -15.93 -1.48
C VAL A 239 -13.03 -16.00 -1.87
N THR A 240 -13.34 -16.48 -3.08
CA THR A 240 -14.72 -16.47 -3.63
C THR A 240 -15.70 -17.33 -2.84
N ALA A 241 -15.27 -18.41 -2.18
CA ALA A 241 -16.21 -19.33 -1.52
C ALA A 241 -16.96 -18.70 -0.32
N SER A 242 -16.38 -17.68 0.32
CA SER A 242 -16.96 -17.10 1.55
C SER A 242 -17.80 -15.84 1.32
N ILE A 243 -17.79 -15.25 0.12
CA ILE A 243 -18.29 -13.88 -0.13
C ILE A 243 -19.45 -13.83 -1.12
N VAL A 244 -19.88 -14.97 -1.67
CA VAL A 244 -21.04 -15.00 -2.57
C VAL A 244 -22.31 -14.66 -1.76
N PRO A 245 -23.00 -13.54 -2.04
CA PRO A 245 -24.29 -13.25 -1.43
C PRO A 245 -25.30 -14.36 -1.78
N PRO A 246 -26.26 -14.67 -0.91
CA PRO A 246 -27.29 -15.66 -1.21
C PRO A 246 -28.11 -15.24 -2.45
N ARG A 247 -28.59 -16.21 -3.22
CA ARG A 247 -29.48 -15.93 -4.36
C ARG A 247 -30.75 -15.26 -3.87
N GLY A 248 -31.15 -14.18 -4.54
CA GLY A 248 -32.28 -13.34 -4.15
C GLY A 248 -31.96 -12.32 -3.06
N ALA A 249 -30.68 -12.11 -2.73
CA ALA A 249 -30.25 -11.04 -1.84
C ALA A 249 -30.72 -9.67 -2.34
N SER A 250 -31.08 -8.80 -1.40
CA SER A 250 -31.36 -7.39 -1.67
C SER A 250 -30.11 -6.65 -2.15
N LEU A 251 -30.29 -5.50 -2.82
CA LEU A 251 -29.17 -4.70 -3.32
C LEU A 251 -28.22 -4.23 -2.21
N ALA A 252 -28.77 -3.91 -1.04
CA ALA A 252 -28.00 -3.55 0.15
C ALA A 252 -27.16 -4.74 0.65
N GLU A 253 -27.73 -5.95 0.71
CA GLU A 253 -26.99 -7.16 1.11
C GLU A 253 -25.89 -7.51 0.12
N ILE A 254 -26.14 -7.37 -1.18
CA ILE A 254 -25.13 -7.54 -2.24
C ILE A 254 -24.01 -6.50 -2.03
N GLY A 255 -24.35 -5.24 -1.82
CA GLY A 255 -23.38 -4.16 -1.58
C GLY A 255 -22.50 -4.43 -0.35
N VAL A 256 -23.10 -4.82 0.77
CA VAL A 256 -22.37 -5.14 2.01
C VAL A 256 -21.44 -6.33 1.80
N ALA A 257 -21.95 -7.42 1.21
CA ALA A 257 -21.18 -8.63 0.99
C ALA A 257 -19.98 -8.40 0.06
N LEU A 258 -20.15 -7.62 -1.01
CA LEU A 258 -19.08 -7.37 -2.00
C LEU A 258 -18.15 -6.20 -1.61
N SER A 259 -18.51 -5.38 -0.61
CA SER A 259 -17.70 -4.24 -0.14
C SER A 259 -16.24 -4.55 0.23
N PRO A 260 -15.88 -5.73 0.78
CA PRO A 260 -14.48 -6.07 1.04
C PRO A 260 -13.64 -6.14 -0.24
N LEU A 261 -14.20 -6.65 -1.34
CA LEU A 261 -13.51 -6.74 -2.63
C LEU A 261 -13.24 -5.35 -3.22
N LEU A 262 -14.21 -4.43 -3.11
CA LEU A 262 -14.02 -3.06 -3.58
C LEU A 262 -12.94 -2.31 -2.76
N ARG A 263 -12.90 -2.54 -1.43
CA ARG A 263 -11.84 -1.98 -0.56
C ARG A 263 -10.46 -2.53 -0.91
N ASP A 264 -10.35 -3.82 -1.21
CA ASP A 264 -9.09 -4.41 -1.63
C ASP A 264 -8.63 -3.90 -3.00
N ALA A 265 -9.54 -3.78 -3.97
CA ALA A 265 -9.27 -3.17 -5.27
C ALA A 265 -8.77 -1.73 -5.13
N THR A 266 -9.42 -0.93 -4.28
CA THR A 266 -9.02 0.44 -3.95
C THR A 266 -7.63 0.49 -3.34
N THR A 267 -7.35 -0.39 -2.38
CA THR A 267 -6.03 -0.50 -1.74
C THR A 267 -4.95 -0.89 -2.75
N ARG A 268 -5.26 -1.80 -3.68
CA ARG A 268 -4.34 -2.21 -4.74
C ARG A 268 -4.01 -1.04 -5.68
N LEU A 269 -5.00 -0.25 -6.07
CA LEU A 269 -4.78 0.98 -6.84
C LEU A 269 -3.90 1.97 -6.07
N LEU A 270 -4.23 2.25 -4.81
CA LEU A 270 -3.44 3.15 -3.97
C LEU A 270 -1.97 2.72 -3.88
N LEU A 271 -1.70 1.46 -3.54
CA LEU A 271 -0.33 0.94 -3.44
C LEU A 271 0.36 0.94 -4.80
N GLY A 272 -0.37 0.65 -5.89
CA GLY A 272 0.13 0.75 -7.24
C GLY A 272 0.57 2.19 -7.57
N PHE A 273 -0.24 3.20 -7.27
CA PHE A 273 0.10 4.61 -7.47
C PHE A 273 1.37 4.99 -6.72
N LEU A 274 1.47 4.60 -5.45
CA LEU A 274 2.62 4.91 -4.60
C LEU A 274 3.91 4.24 -5.11
N ARG A 275 3.81 3.01 -5.61
CA ARG A 275 4.95 2.30 -6.19
C ARG A 275 5.36 2.85 -7.55
N ILE A 276 4.41 3.25 -8.39
CA ILE A 276 4.69 3.95 -9.65
C ILE A 276 5.38 5.29 -9.35
N HIS A 277 4.91 6.05 -8.36
CA HIS A 277 5.56 7.27 -7.88
C HIS A 277 7.02 7.01 -7.47
N ASP A 278 7.27 5.95 -6.69
CA ASP A 278 8.63 5.55 -6.30
C ASP A 278 9.52 5.30 -7.51
N LEU A 279 9.08 4.47 -8.46
CA LEU A 279 9.92 4.10 -9.61
C LEU A 279 10.17 5.29 -10.54
N VAL A 280 9.11 6.02 -10.91
CA VAL A 280 9.18 7.06 -11.93
C VAL A 280 9.84 8.32 -11.40
N THR A 281 9.55 8.71 -10.15
CA THR A 281 10.01 10.01 -9.63
C THR A 281 11.20 9.88 -8.70
N ILE A 282 11.12 8.99 -7.72
CA ILE A 282 12.16 8.88 -6.70
C ILE A 282 13.38 8.18 -7.32
N ARG A 283 13.16 7.04 -7.98
CA ARG A 283 14.24 6.24 -8.58
C ARG A 283 14.55 6.61 -10.03
N ARG A 284 13.66 7.36 -10.70
CA ARG A 284 13.81 7.77 -12.11
C ARG A 284 14.12 6.61 -13.06
N ILE A 285 13.45 5.49 -12.86
CA ILE A 285 13.60 4.31 -13.72
C ILE A 285 12.86 4.58 -15.03
N PRO A 286 13.55 4.50 -16.19
CA PRO A 286 12.88 4.65 -17.48
C PRO A 286 11.92 3.49 -17.70
N LEU A 287 10.70 3.81 -18.11
CA LEU A 287 9.67 2.82 -18.41
C LEU A 287 9.79 2.37 -19.87
N ASP A 288 10.72 1.46 -20.13
CA ASP A 288 10.89 0.80 -21.44
C ASP A 288 10.15 -0.56 -21.48
N GLU A 289 10.25 -1.31 -22.58
CA GLU A 289 9.64 -2.66 -22.68
C GLU A 289 10.11 -3.62 -21.57
N ARG A 290 11.33 -3.44 -21.02
CA ARG A 290 11.82 -4.24 -19.89
C ARG A 290 11.17 -3.83 -18.58
N ALA A 291 10.79 -2.55 -18.44
CA ALA A 291 10.02 -2.07 -17.31
C ALA A 291 8.65 -2.75 -17.20
N THR A 292 8.11 -3.37 -18.25
CA THR A 292 6.87 -4.16 -18.17
C THR A 292 6.96 -5.29 -17.13
N GLU A 293 8.12 -5.93 -16.98
CA GLU A 293 8.34 -6.94 -15.94
C GLU A 293 8.41 -6.32 -14.53
N LEU A 294 9.02 -5.14 -14.41
CA LEU A 294 9.05 -4.39 -13.15
C LEU A 294 7.66 -3.89 -12.77
N LEU A 295 6.87 -3.39 -13.72
CA LEU A 295 5.48 -2.98 -13.55
C LEU A 295 4.61 -4.15 -13.10
N ALA A 296 4.82 -5.34 -13.66
CA ALA A 296 4.15 -6.55 -13.19
C ALA A 296 4.51 -6.91 -11.74
N GLN A 297 5.73 -6.60 -11.27
CA GLN A 297 6.12 -6.73 -9.86
C GLN A 297 5.52 -5.63 -8.97
N LEU A 298 5.13 -4.48 -9.55
CA LEU A 298 4.46 -3.44 -8.78
C LEU A 298 3.06 -3.84 -8.36
N LEU A 299 2.39 -4.69 -9.14
CA LEU A 299 1.04 -5.20 -8.85
C LEU A 299 1.00 -5.79 -7.44
N PRO A 300 0.33 -5.12 -6.49
CA PRO A 300 0.27 -5.58 -5.13
C PRO A 300 -0.52 -6.90 -5.05
N VAL A 301 0.18 -8.02 -4.85
CA VAL A 301 -0.46 -9.31 -4.60
C VAL A 301 -0.89 -9.37 -3.14
N SER A 302 -2.17 -9.69 -2.92
CA SER A 302 -2.73 -9.98 -1.61
C SER A 302 -2.87 -11.50 -1.43
N GLU A 303 -2.36 -12.00 -0.31
CA GLU A 303 -2.75 -13.31 0.24
C GLU A 303 -3.70 -13.15 1.44
N ALA A 304 -4.04 -11.92 1.80
CA ALA A 304 -4.92 -11.64 2.92
C ALA A 304 -6.37 -12.03 2.58
N PRO A 305 -7.19 -12.36 3.60
CA PRO A 305 -8.63 -12.45 3.44
C PRO A 305 -9.20 -11.17 2.82
N ALA A 306 -10.34 -11.27 2.13
CA ALA A 306 -10.93 -10.09 1.49
C ALA A 306 -11.33 -9.03 2.52
N GLY A 307 -11.01 -7.79 2.18
CA GLY A 307 -11.18 -6.62 3.04
C GLY A 307 -10.06 -6.43 4.06
N GLU A 308 -9.13 -7.38 4.20
CA GLU A 308 -7.96 -7.27 5.08
C GLU A 308 -6.69 -6.87 4.34
N PHE A 309 -6.78 -6.58 3.03
CA PHE A 309 -5.58 -6.26 2.26
C PHE A 309 -4.90 -4.98 2.73
N GLU A 310 -5.68 -3.94 3.08
CA GLU A 310 -5.14 -2.70 3.63
C GLU A 310 -4.40 -2.95 4.94
N ALA A 311 -4.98 -3.73 5.85
CA ALA A 311 -4.37 -4.07 7.12
C ALA A 311 -3.03 -4.83 6.91
N SER A 312 -2.98 -5.76 5.95
CA SER A 312 -1.76 -6.49 5.61
C SER A 312 -0.63 -5.59 5.06
N ARG A 313 -0.97 -4.38 4.60
CA ARG A 313 -0.06 -3.39 4.03
C ARG A 313 0.02 -2.10 4.85
N ALA A 314 -0.47 -2.11 6.09
CA ALA A 314 -0.54 -0.93 6.94
C ALA A 314 0.83 -0.24 7.16
N GLN A 315 1.91 -1.01 7.28
CA GLN A 315 3.26 -0.45 7.44
C GLN A 315 3.74 0.30 6.18
N GLU A 316 3.47 -0.25 4.99
CA GLU A 316 3.81 0.39 3.71
C GLU A 316 3.02 1.69 3.55
N ILE A 317 1.72 1.66 3.85
CA ILE A 317 0.83 2.82 3.80
C ILE A 317 1.27 3.89 4.82
N ALA A 318 1.61 3.50 6.05
CA ALA A 318 2.07 4.43 7.09
C ALA A 318 3.38 5.12 6.70
N ARG A 319 4.32 4.38 6.08
CA ARG A 319 5.56 4.96 5.54
C ARG A 319 5.27 6.03 4.49
N TRP A 320 4.43 5.71 3.51
CA TRP A 320 4.04 6.67 2.48
C TRP A 320 3.31 7.90 3.05
N ASN A 321 2.50 7.70 4.09
CA ASN A 321 1.86 8.79 4.81
C ASN A 321 2.85 9.72 5.51
N GLY A 322 3.93 9.17 6.08
CA GLY A 322 5.02 9.96 6.65
C GLY A 322 5.78 10.77 5.61
N LEU A 323 5.95 10.23 4.39
CA LEU A 323 6.71 10.88 3.31
C LEU A 323 5.91 11.95 2.56
N LEU A 324 4.67 11.63 2.16
CA LEU A 324 3.83 12.51 1.34
C LEU A 324 2.96 13.45 2.17
N GLY A 325 2.75 13.11 3.44
CA GLY A 325 1.82 13.80 4.32
C GLY A 325 0.36 13.36 4.13
N GLN A 326 -0.43 13.61 5.18
CA GLN A 326 -1.85 13.24 5.25
C GLN A 326 -2.71 13.79 4.09
N PRO A 327 -2.65 15.09 3.69
CA PRO A 327 -3.58 15.62 2.70
C PRO A 327 -3.38 15.02 1.30
N VAL A 328 -2.13 14.76 0.91
CA VAL A 328 -1.80 14.10 -0.37
C VAL A 328 -2.29 12.65 -0.33
N MET A 329 -2.04 11.94 0.77
CA MET A 329 -2.50 10.56 0.93
C MET A 329 -4.03 10.43 0.94
N GLU A 330 -4.75 11.35 1.58
CA GLU A 330 -6.22 11.38 1.53
C GLU A 330 -6.73 11.61 0.09
N SER A 331 -6.08 12.51 -0.65
CA SER A 331 -6.40 12.78 -2.06
C SER A 331 -6.17 11.54 -2.93
N LEU A 332 -5.03 10.86 -2.77
CA LEU A 332 -4.73 9.61 -3.48
C LEU A 332 -5.71 8.48 -3.12
N ARG A 333 -6.11 8.36 -1.85
CA ARG A 333 -7.12 7.38 -1.43
C ARG A 333 -8.48 7.64 -2.07
N ALA A 334 -8.92 8.90 -2.09
CA ALA A 334 -10.18 9.28 -2.71
C ALA A 334 -10.17 9.01 -4.22
N GLU A 335 -9.05 9.32 -4.89
CA GLU A 335 -8.85 9.03 -6.31
C GLU A 335 -8.88 7.53 -6.60
N ALA A 336 -8.11 6.73 -5.85
CA ALA A 336 -8.09 5.28 -5.98
C ALA A 336 -9.48 4.66 -5.77
N ALA A 337 -10.25 5.16 -4.80
CA ALA A 337 -11.60 4.67 -4.53
C ALA A 337 -12.58 5.02 -5.66
N THR A 338 -12.45 6.22 -6.25
CA THR A 338 -13.24 6.66 -7.40
C THR A 338 -12.96 5.79 -8.62
N LEU A 339 -11.67 5.52 -8.91
CA LEU A 339 -11.27 4.65 -10.02
C LEU A 339 -11.71 3.19 -9.82
N ALA A 340 -11.62 2.65 -8.60
CA ALA A 340 -12.14 1.32 -8.29
C ALA A 340 -13.67 1.24 -8.50
N ALA A 341 -14.41 2.27 -8.08
CA ALA A 341 -15.85 2.34 -8.29
C ALA A 341 -16.22 2.45 -9.78
N LEU A 342 -15.46 3.21 -10.56
CA LEU A 342 -15.63 3.31 -12.02
C LEU A 342 -15.41 1.97 -12.72
N LEU A 343 -14.34 1.24 -12.36
CA LEU A 343 -14.08 -0.10 -12.88
C LEU A 343 -15.20 -1.08 -12.50
N ALA A 344 -15.68 -1.04 -11.25
CA ALA A 344 -16.80 -1.85 -10.79
C ALA A 344 -18.09 -1.57 -11.57
N ARG A 345 -18.39 -0.29 -11.85
CA ARG A 345 -19.54 0.11 -12.67
C ARG A 345 -19.44 -0.46 -14.08
N THR A 346 -18.29 -0.31 -14.73
CA THR A 346 -18.05 -0.83 -16.08
C THR A 346 -18.21 -2.34 -16.10
N ALA A 347 -17.69 -3.05 -15.11
CA ALA A 347 -17.85 -4.49 -14.97
C ALA A 347 -19.32 -4.92 -14.77
N LEU A 348 -20.08 -4.21 -13.93
CA LEU A 348 -21.52 -4.46 -13.74
C LEU A 348 -22.30 -4.31 -15.05
N ALA A 349 -21.97 -3.32 -15.88
CA ALA A 349 -22.56 -3.14 -17.20
C ALA A 349 -22.16 -4.27 -18.16
N GLN A 350 -20.88 -4.67 -18.18
CA GLN A 350 -20.36 -5.73 -19.06
C GLN A 350 -20.98 -7.10 -18.80
N VAL A 351 -21.32 -7.42 -17.56
CA VAL A 351 -22.03 -8.67 -17.24
C VAL A 351 -23.52 -8.65 -17.64
N GLY A 352 -24.01 -7.53 -18.20
CA GLY A 352 -25.36 -7.39 -18.76
C GLY A 352 -26.42 -6.96 -17.74
N LEU A 353 -26.03 -6.33 -16.63
CA LEU A 353 -27.01 -5.72 -15.74
C LEU A 353 -27.63 -4.48 -16.39
N MET A 354 -28.92 -4.25 -16.12
CA MET A 354 -29.59 -3.03 -16.53
C MET A 354 -28.89 -1.81 -15.91
N PRO A 355 -28.69 -0.69 -16.64
CA PRO A 355 -27.91 0.45 -16.16
C PRO A 355 -28.35 0.96 -14.78
N ARG A 356 -29.67 1.17 -14.60
CA ARG A 356 -30.24 1.61 -13.31
C ARG A 356 -29.95 0.64 -12.16
N LEU A 357 -30.02 -0.66 -12.43
CA LEU A 357 -29.73 -1.69 -11.42
C LEU A 357 -28.23 -1.71 -11.07
N ALA A 358 -27.37 -1.54 -12.07
CA ALA A 358 -25.92 -1.42 -11.86
C ALA A 358 -25.58 -0.19 -11.00
N GLU A 359 -26.24 0.95 -11.23
CA GLU A 359 -26.09 2.16 -10.42
C GLU A 359 -26.53 1.94 -8.96
N GLU A 360 -27.71 1.36 -8.73
CA GLU A 360 -28.22 1.10 -7.38
C GLU A 360 -27.33 0.11 -6.59
N ILE A 361 -26.76 -0.89 -7.27
CA ILE A 361 -25.77 -1.81 -6.69
C ILE A 361 -24.46 -1.08 -6.38
N LEU A 362 -23.97 -0.27 -7.32
CA LEU A 362 -22.73 0.49 -7.13
C LEU A 362 -22.85 1.46 -5.96
N GLU A 363 -23.97 2.16 -5.83
CA GLU A 363 -24.25 3.05 -4.71
C GLU A 363 -24.23 2.28 -3.38
N SER A 364 -24.95 1.16 -3.30
CA SER A 364 -24.98 0.28 -2.12
C SER A 364 -23.58 -0.22 -1.76
N LEU A 365 -22.79 -0.63 -2.77
CA LEU A 365 -21.42 -1.10 -2.63
C LEU A 365 -20.49 0.01 -2.11
N CYS A 366 -20.55 1.21 -2.68
CA CYS A 366 -19.74 2.35 -2.27
C CYS A 366 -20.07 2.82 -0.86
N ASN A 367 -21.36 2.86 -0.49
CA ASN A 367 -21.79 3.23 0.85
C ASN A 367 -21.30 2.24 1.91
N ALA A 368 -21.31 0.94 1.58
CA ALA A 368 -20.76 -0.10 2.46
C ALA A 368 -19.23 -0.07 2.55
N ALA A 369 -18.54 0.17 1.43
CA ALA A 369 -17.07 0.20 1.38
C ALA A 369 -16.46 1.48 2.00
N PHE A 370 -17.14 2.62 1.83
CA PHE A 370 -16.60 3.95 2.16
C PHE A 370 -17.62 4.81 2.92
N PRO A 371 -18.04 4.41 4.14
CA PRO A 371 -19.08 5.12 4.89
C PRO A 371 -18.72 6.59 5.17
N ALA A 372 -17.42 6.89 5.37
CA ALA A 372 -16.94 8.25 5.62
C ALA A 372 -16.98 9.17 4.39
N ALA A 373 -17.21 8.63 3.18
CA ALA A 373 -17.25 9.43 1.96
C ALA A 373 -18.64 10.02 1.68
N GLU A 374 -19.68 9.63 2.45
CA GLU A 374 -21.06 10.14 2.34
C GLU A 374 -21.60 10.09 0.89
N GLY A 375 -21.36 8.99 0.19
CA GLY A 375 -21.85 8.78 -1.18
C GLY A 375 -21.10 9.55 -2.28
N ARG A 376 -20.13 10.42 -1.94
CA ARG A 376 -19.39 11.22 -2.94
C ARG A 376 -18.65 10.37 -3.98
N ILE A 377 -18.12 9.21 -3.57
CA ILE A 377 -17.40 8.29 -4.46
C ILE A 377 -18.36 7.67 -5.48
N GLY A 378 -19.54 7.23 -5.04
CA GLY A 378 -20.56 6.66 -5.93
C GLY A 378 -21.07 7.70 -6.92
N ALA A 379 -21.33 8.93 -6.46
CA ALA A 379 -21.77 10.03 -7.31
C ALA A 379 -20.71 10.42 -8.36
N ALA A 380 -19.44 10.52 -7.95
CA ALA A 380 -18.34 10.80 -8.87
C ALA A 380 -18.21 9.70 -9.93
N ALA A 381 -18.30 8.43 -9.51
CA ALA A 381 -18.26 7.30 -10.42
C ALA A 381 -19.46 7.26 -11.38
N ALA A 382 -20.65 7.71 -10.96
CA ALA A 382 -21.85 7.70 -11.80
C ALA A 382 -21.78 8.70 -12.96
N VAL A 383 -21.13 9.85 -12.77
CA VAL A 383 -21.09 10.93 -13.77
C VAL A 383 -20.07 10.69 -14.88
N ALA A 384 -18.98 9.98 -14.62
CA ALA A 384 -17.94 9.80 -15.62
C ALA A 384 -18.46 8.92 -16.77
N ILE A 385 -18.16 9.26 -18.01
CA ILE A 385 -18.36 8.39 -19.18
C ILE A 385 -16.97 8.28 -19.78
N ALA A 386 -16.27 7.20 -19.49
CA ALA A 386 -14.89 7.01 -19.95
C ALA A 386 -14.75 5.62 -20.57
N THR A 387 -14.12 5.57 -21.73
CA THR A 387 -13.52 4.36 -22.29
C THR A 387 -12.31 3.94 -21.45
N GLU A 388 -11.80 2.72 -21.64
CA GLU A 388 -10.63 2.22 -20.90
C GLU A 388 -9.37 3.08 -21.13
N GLN A 389 -9.18 3.57 -22.37
CA GLN A 389 -8.06 4.45 -22.71
C GLN A 389 -8.20 5.82 -22.04
N GLU A 390 -9.39 6.40 -22.06
CA GLU A 390 -9.68 7.67 -21.36
C GLU A 390 -9.48 7.52 -19.85
N LEU A 391 -9.92 6.40 -19.26
CA LEU A 391 -9.73 6.13 -17.83
C LEU A 391 -8.26 6.10 -17.42
N THR A 392 -7.40 5.50 -18.25
CA THR A 392 -5.95 5.45 -17.98
C THR A 392 -5.34 6.84 -18.03
N SER A 393 -5.70 7.64 -19.04
CA SER A 393 -5.22 9.01 -19.16
C SER A 393 -5.72 9.89 -18.02
N ASP A 394 -7.00 9.83 -17.67
CA ASP A 394 -7.60 10.59 -16.58
C ASP A 394 -6.96 10.23 -15.23
N ALA A 395 -6.73 8.94 -14.98
CA ALA A 395 -6.05 8.48 -13.77
C ALA A 395 -4.61 9.03 -13.69
N ALA A 396 -3.88 9.00 -14.81
CA ALA A 396 -2.53 9.55 -14.88
C ALA A 396 -2.50 11.05 -14.62
N HIS A 397 -3.42 11.81 -15.23
CA HIS A 397 -3.55 13.25 -15.04
C HIS A 397 -3.95 13.60 -13.60
N SER A 398 -4.90 12.87 -13.00
CA SER A 398 -5.30 13.11 -11.62
C SER A 398 -4.16 12.79 -10.65
N MET A 399 -3.46 11.68 -10.86
CA MET A 399 -2.29 11.31 -10.06
C MET A 399 -1.16 12.36 -10.19
N ALA A 400 -0.88 12.81 -11.42
CA ALA A 400 0.08 13.88 -11.69
C ALA A 400 -0.30 15.18 -10.97
N ARG A 401 -1.57 15.57 -11.02
CA ARG A 401 -2.08 16.75 -10.31
C ARG A 401 -1.94 16.63 -8.79
N ILE A 402 -2.25 15.46 -8.22
CA ILE A 402 -2.18 15.22 -6.77
C ILE A 402 -0.72 15.23 -6.28
N LEU A 403 0.20 14.65 -7.07
CA LEU A 403 1.62 14.52 -6.71
C LEU A 403 2.49 15.69 -7.19
N GLY A 404 1.93 16.63 -7.96
CA GLY A 404 2.65 17.80 -8.48
C GLY A 404 3.60 17.49 -9.64
N TYR A 405 3.26 16.53 -10.50
CA TYR A 405 4.06 16.19 -11.68
C TYR A 405 3.73 17.04 -12.89
N THR A 406 4.75 17.30 -13.71
CA THR A 406 4.63 17.99 -15.00
C THR A 406 4.50 17.02 -16.17
N GLU A 407 5.09 15.82 -16.07
CA GLU A 407 5.10 14.82 -17.14
C GLU A 407 4.12 13.69 -16.80
N VAL A 408 3.16 13.46 -17.69
CA VAL A 408 2.07 12.48 -17.48
C VAL A 408 2.31 11.18 -18.25
N GLU A 409 2.99 11.23 -19.39
CA GLU A 409 3.21 10.07 -20.28
C GLU A 409 3.83 8.84 -19.56
N PRO A 410 4.85 8.98 -18.69
CA PRO A 410 5.38 7.82 -17.97
C PRO A 410 4.34 7.19 -17.03
N LEU A 411 3.45 7.99 -16.45
CA LEU A 411 2.41 7.48 -15.56
C LEU A 411 1.36 6.71 -16.33
N GLU A 412 0.95 7.17 -17.51
CA GLU A 412 -0.01 6.47 -18.36
C GLU A 412 0.49 5.06 -18.71
N ALA A 413 1.75 4.96 -19.15
CA ALA A 413 2.39 3.69 -19.47
C ALA A 413 2.45 2.75 -18.25
N ALA A 414 2.77 3.28 -17.08
CA ALA A 414 2.86 2.51 -15.84
C ALA A 414 1.49 2.07 -15.28
N LEU A 415 0.45 2.89 -15.46
CA LEU A 415 -0.87 2.67 -14.88
C LEU A 415 -1.69 1.65 -15.66
N SER A 416 -1.50 1.55 -16.98
CA SER A 416 -2.23 0.59 -17.83
C SER A 416 -2.27 -0.84 -17.25
N PRO A 417 -1.14 -1.52 -16.94
CA PRO A 417 -1.19 -2.88 -16.41
C PRO A 417 -1.83 -2.97 -15.01
N LEU A 418 -1.73 -1.90 -14.20
CA LEU A 418 -2.39 -1.82 -12.90
C LEU A 418 -3.91 -1.77 -13.05
N LEU A 419 -4.40 -0.90 -13.91
CA LEU A 419 -5.84 -0.74 -14.17
C LEU A 419 -6.43 -2.01 -14.79
N THR A 420 -5.74 -2.66 -15.73
CA THR A 420 -6.16 -3.96 -16.26
C THR A 420 -6.27 -5.01 -15.16
N SER A 421 -5.28 -5.10 -14.26
CA SER A 421 -5.32 -6.06 -13.15
C SER A 421 -6.46 -5.80 -12.16
N VAL A 422 -6.85 -4.54 -11.94
CA VAL A 422 -7.97 -4.20 -11.05
C VAL A 422 -9.32 -4.32 -11.77
N SER A 423 -9.34 -4.15 -13.09
CA SER A 423 -10.51 -4.42 -13.94
C SER A 423 -10.92 -5.90 -13.87
N ASP A 424 -9.95 -6.83 -13.80
CA ASP A 424 -10.23 -8.26 -13.56
C ASP A 424 -10.95 -8.50 -12.23
N ASP A 425 -10.53 -7.81 -11.16
CA ASP A 425 -11.19 -7.89 -9.84
C ASP A 425 -12.60 -7.31 -9.89
N ALA A 426 -12.78 -6.18 -10.58
CA ALA A 426 -14.09 -5.55 -10.81
C ALA A 426 -15.03 -6.48 -11.60
N THR A 427 -14.50 -7.20 -12.60
CA THR A 427 -15.24 -8.20 -13.37
C THR A 427 -15.78 -9.31 -12.46
N LEU A 428 -14.97 -9.77 -11.49
CA LEU A 428 -15.43 -10.73 -10.49
C LEU A 428 -16.56 -10.17 -9.62
N ILE A 429 -16.46 -8.91 -9.17
CA ILE A 429 -17.54 -8.21 -8.45
C ILE A 429 -18.83 -8.23 -9.27
N GLY A 430 -18.74 -7.87 -10.56
CA GLY A 430 -19.89 -7.88 -11.47
C GLY A 430 -20.52 -9.27 -11.61
N GLN A 431 -19.70 -10.31 -11.79
CA GLN A 431 -20.16 -11.70 -11.89
C GLN A 431 -20.86 -12.17 -10.61
N MET A 432 -20.30 -11.88 -9.44
CA MET A 432 -20.89 -12.25 -8.15
C MET A 432 -22.22 -11.51 -7.90
N ALA A 433 -22.30 -10.23 -8.25
CA ALA A 433 -23.55 -9.46 -8.19
C ALA A 433 -24.63 -10.09 -9.09
N LYS A 434 -24.30 -10.40 -10.35
CA LYS A 434 -25.21 -11.05 -11.30
C LYS A 434 -25.72 -12.40 -10.79
N LEU A 435 -24.84 -13.24 -10.25
CA LEU A 435 -25.19 -14.53 -9.67
C LEU A 435 -26.15 -14.40 -8.47
N SER A 436 -25.92 -13.41 -7.62
CA SER A 436 -26.74 -13.15 -6.43
C SER A 436 -28.16 -12.71 -6.80
N LEU A 437 -28.30 -11.97 -7.91
CA LEU A 437 -29.60 -11.58 -8.46
C LEU A 437 -30.36 -12.74 -9.11
N GLY A 438 -29.74 -13.93 -9.25
CA GLY A 438 -30.36 -15.08 -9.91
C GLY A 438 -30.49 -14.95 -11.43
N ILE A 439 -29.78 -14.00 -12.05
CA ILE A 439 -29.76 -13.82 -13.50
C ILE A 439 -28.80 -14.87 -14.07
N SER A 440 -29.34 -15.94 -14.65
CA SER A 440 -28.55 -17.00 -15.30
C SER A 440 -27.70 -16.43 -16.44
N VAL A 441 -26.48 -16.98 -16.58
CA VAL A 441 -25.53 -16.65 -17.66
C VAL A 441 -26.06 -17.11 -19.01
#